data_AF-A0A7J3FDM5-F1
#
_entry.id   AF-A0A7J3FDM5-F1
#
_cell.length_a   1.000
_cell.length_b   1.000
_cell.length_c   1.000
_cell.angle_alpha   90.00
_cell.angle_beta   90.00
_cell.angle_gamma   90.00
#
_symmetry.space_group_name_H-M   'P 1'
#
loop_
_entity.id
_entity.type
_entity.pdbx_description
1 polymer ?
#
loop_
_entity_poly.entity_id
_entity_poly.type
_entity_poly.pdbx_seq_one_letter_code
_entity_poly.pdbx_strand_id
1 'polypeptide(L)'
;MRVWSLLAFLLLVGTISSALDTDPPSFEFLEPALKTTSENVTVRVKVTDASGVDENSIVLEVDGQGVPFEWDGELVLARVRLAEGWHFLTLVAND
;
A
#
# COMPACT_ATOMS: atom_id res chain seq x y z
N MET A 1 -59.37 -21.67 -10.54
CA MET A 1 -58.29 -22.67 -10.71
C MET A 1 -57.23 -22.07 -11.63
N ARG A 2 -55.95 -22.19 -11.26
CA ARG A 2 -54.72 -21.92 -12.04
C ARG A 2 -54.17 -20.50 -12.06
N VAL A 3 -52.87 -20.25 -11.93
CA VAL A 3 -51.76 -20.80 -11.12
C VAL A 3 -50.87 -19.55 -10.94
N TRP A 4 -50.42 -19.25 -9.73
CA TRP A 4 -49.51 -18.14 -9.48
C TRP A 4 -48.10 -18.57 -9.94
N SER A 5 -47.53 -17.87 -10.92
CA SER A 5 -46.15 -18.12 -11.35
C SER A 5 -45.21 -17.46 -10.35
N LEU A 6 -44.61 -18.24 -9.44
CA LEU A 6 -43.49 -17.77 -8.64
C LEU A 6 -42.23 -17.81 -9.52
N LEU A 7 -41.75 -16.63 -9.91
CA LEU A 7 -40.36 -16.49 -10.33
C LEU A 7 -39.50 -16.71 -9.07
N ALA A 8 -38.89 -17.88 -8.94
CA ALA A 8 -37.90 -18.14 -7.90
C ALA A 8 -36.63 -17.34 -8.23
N PHE A 9 -36.47 -16.18 -7.58
CA PHE A 9 -35.20 -15.47 -7.58
C PHE A 9 -34.29 -16.19 -6.57
N LEU A 10 -33.46 -17.11 -7.08
CA LEU A 10 -32.43 -17.77 -6.28
C LEU A 10 -31.38 -16.69 -5.93
N LEU A 11 -31.57 -16.05 -4.79
CA LEU A 11 -30.58 -15.17 -4.20
C LEU A 11 -29.44 -16.07 -3.72
N LEU A 12 -28.39 -16.21 -4.54
CA LEU A 12 -27.11 -16.73 -4.09
C LEU A 12 -26.54 -15.71 -3.11
N VAL A 13 -26.87 -15.85 -1.83
CA VAL A 13 -26.14 -15.13 -0.78
C VAL A 13 -24.77 -15.78 -0.71
N GLY A 14 -23.83 -15.29 -1.51
CA GLY A 14 -22.42 -15.50 -1.23
C GLY A 14 -22.19 -14.96 0.17
N THR A 15 -21.75 -15.82 1.09
CA THR A 15 -21.38 -15.39 2.43
C THR A 15 -20.30 -14.32 2.28
N ILE A 16 -20.64 -13.05 2.50
CA ILE A 16 -19.65 -11.99 2.61
C ILE A 16 -18.88 -12.32 3.89
N SER A 17 -17.71 -12.94 3.73
CA SER A 17 -16.82 -13.21 4.86
C SER A 17 -16.15 -11.89 5.23
N SER A 18 -16.83 -11.08 6.03
CA SER A 18 -16.23 -9.89 6.66
C SER A 18 -15.45 -10.31 7.91
N ALA A 19 -14.51 -11.24 7.77
CA ALA A 19 -13.52 -11.41 8.82
C ALA A 19 -12.78 -10.08 8.95
N LEU A 20 -12.64 -9.57 10.18
CA LEU A 20 -11.83 -8.39 10.45
C LEU A 20 -10.39 -8.72 10.02
N ASP A 21 -9.84 -7.94 9.10
CA ASP A 21 -8.41 -8.03 8.80
C ASP A 21 -7.63 -7.40 9.97
N THR A 22 -6.56 -8.08 10.37
CA THR A 22 -5.65 -7.65 11.44
C THR A 22 -4.19 -7.81 11.03
N ASP A 23 -3.94 -8.32 9.83
CA ASP A 23 -2.60 -8.47 9.30
C ASP A 23 -2.13 -7.10 8.79
N PRO A 24 -0.95 -6.62 9.20
CA PRO A 24 -0.47 -5.32 8.74
C PRO A 24 0.06 -5.40 7.30
N PRO A 25 0.09 -4.25 6.58
CA PRO A 25 0.77 -4.17 5.30
C PRO A 25 2.23 -4.61 5.37
N SER A 26 2.68 -5.27 4.31
CA SER A 26 4.07 -5.71 4.13
C SER A 26 4.83 -4.77 3.19
N PHE A 27 6.14 -4.67 3.41
CA PHE A 27 7.03 -3.77 2.66
C PHE A 27 8.21 -4.51 2.05
N GLU A 28 8.54 -4.19 0.80
CA GLU A 28 9.76 -4.61 0.11
C GLU A 28 10.50 -3.39 -0.46
N PHE A 29 11.66 -3.08 0.10
CA PHE A 29 12.52 -1.99 -0.38
C PHE A 29 13.31 -2.46 -1.61
N LEU A 30 12.87 -2.03 -2.79
CA LEU A 30 13.51 -2.36 -4.07
C LEU A 30 14.69 -1.42 -4.35
N GLU A 31 14.51 -0.13 -4.09
CA GLU A 31 15.55 0.90 -4.22
C GLU A 31 15.42 1.98 -3.13
N PRO A 32 16.53 2.57 -2.66
CA PRO A 32 17.91 2.15 -2.93
C PRO A 32 18.24 0.82 -2.21
N ALA A 33 19.23 0.09 -2.72
CA ALA A 33 19.81 -1.00 -1.95
C ALA A 33 20.42 -0.45 -0.64
N LEU A 34 20.46 -1.27 0.41
CA LEU A 34 21.07 -0.88 1.68
C LEU A 34 22.51 -0.39 1.46
N LYS A 35 22.85 0.74 2.09
CA LYS A 35 24.18 1.41 2.02
C LYS A 35 24.57 1.91 0.63
N THR A 36 23.59 2.30 -0.20
CA THR A 36 23.85 3.03 -1.45
C THR A 36 24.38 4.44 -1.16
N THR A 37 25.36 4.89 -1.93
CA THR A 37 25.86 6.27 -1.92
C THR A 37 25.45 6.96 -3.22
N SER A 38 24.52 7.90 -3.14
CA SER A 38 24.10 8.75 -4.26
C SER A 38 23.54 10.07 -3.73
N GLU A 39 23.79 11.15 -4.47
CA GLU A 39 23.16 12.45 -4.21
C GLU A 39 21.70 12.49 -4.67
N ASN A 40 21.38 11.80 -5.78
CA ASN A 40 20.04 11.70 -6.33
C ASN A 40 19.56 10.25 -6.14
N VAL A 41 18.63 10.05 -5.22
CA VAL A 41 18.15 8.73 -4.84
C VAL A 41 16.73 8.54 -5.36
N THR A 42 16.53 7.48 -6.13
CA THR A 42 15.20 6.96 -6.43
C THR A 42 14.82 6.00 -5.32
N VAL A 43 13.68 6.24 -4.69
CA VAL A 43 13.09 5.35 -3.69
C VAL A 43 11.98 4.56 -4.35
N ARG A 44 12.05 3.23 -4.24
CA ARG A 44 11.03 2.29 -4.73
C ARG A 44 10.75 1.29 -3.63
N VAL A 45 9.53 1.35 -3.10
CA VAL A 45 9.07 0.44 -2.06
C VAL A 45 7.76 -0.18 -2.53
N LYS A 46 7.71 -1.50 -2.58
CA LYS A 46 6.48 -2.23 -2.80
C LYS A 46 5.75 -2.38 -1.47
N VAL A 47 4.46 -2.05 -1.46
CA VAL A 47 3.56 -2.17 -0.31
C VAL A 47 2.47 -3.16 -0.69
N THR A 48 2.21 -4.16 0.15
CA THR A 48 1.24 -5.21 -0.16
C THR A 48 0.46 -5.61 1.07
N ASP A 49 -0.86 -5.65 0.92
CA ASP A 49 -1.81 -6.12 1.92
C ASP A 49 -2.94 -6.91 1.23
N ALA A 50 -3.55 -7.88 1.92
CA ALA A 50 -4.59 -8.74 1.37
C ALA A 50 -5.98 -8.10 1.36
N SER A 51 -6.29 -7.22 2.32
CA SER A 51 -7.55 -6.46 2.38
C SER A 51 -7.46 -5.11 1.67
N GLY A 52 -6.26 -4.57 1.54
CA GLY A 52 -5.98 -3.34 0.81
C GLY A 52 -5.05 -2.42 1.59
N VAL A 53 -4.67 -1.32 0.96
CA VAL A 53 -3.86 -0.29 1.61
C VAL A 53 -4.62 1.02 1.51
N ASP A 54 -4.82 1.72 2.63
CA ASP A 54 -5.35 3.09 2.62
C ASP A 54 -4.28 4.03 2.06
N GLU A 55 -4.50 4.52 0.84
CA GLU A 55 -3.59 5.45 0.15
C GLU A 55 -3.30 6.72 0.96
N ASN A 56 -4.26 7.17 1.78
CA ASN A 56 -4.12 8.40 2.57
C ASN A 56 -3.29 8.18 3.84
N SER A 57 -3.03 6.93 4.20
CA SER A 57 -2.22 6.55 5.35
C SER A 57 -0.72 6.45 5.03
N ILE A 58 -0.36 6.43 3.74
CA ILE A 58 1.02 6.22 3.31
C ILE A 58 1.85 7.46 3.61
N VAL A 59 2.87 7.30 4.44
CA VAL A 59 3.84 8.35 4.76
C VAL A 59 5.24 7.87 4.44
N LEU A 60 5.93 8.60 3.57
CA LEU A 60 7.35 8.41 3.27
C LEU A 60 8.15 9.55 3.89
N GLU A 61 9.18 9.22 4.66
CA GLU A 61 10.05 10.20 5.30
C GLU A 61 11.52 9.94 5.00
N VAL A 62 12.27 11.03 4.86
CA VAL A 62 13.73 11.03 4.92
C VAL A 62 14.14 11.87 6.11
N ASP A 63 14.90 11.27 7.04
CA ASP A 63 15.32 11.89 8.30
C ASP A 63 14.16 12.49 9.12
N GLY A 64 13.00 11.82 9.08
CA GLY A 64 11.79 12.26 9.77
C GLY A 64 11.08 13.44 9.13
N GLN A 65 11.41 13.79 7.87
CA GLN A 65 10.70 14.79 7.08
C GLN A 65 9.93 14.12 5.95
N GLY A 66 8.65 14.44 5.84
CA GLY A 66 7.78 13.93 4.79
C GLY A 66 8.29 14.27 3.38
N VAL A 67 8.28 13.28 2.50
CA VAL A 67 8.73 13.37 1.11
C VAL A 67 7.56 13.12 0.17
N PRO A 68 7.38 13.93 -0.89
CA PRO A 68 6.36 13.66 -1.89
C PRO A 68 6.69 12.38 -2.67
N PHE A 69 5.68 11.57 -2.93
CA PHE A 69 5.79 10.32 -3.68
C PHE A 69 4.60 10.13 -4.62
N GLU A 70 4.75 9.20 -5.55
CA GLU A 70 3.70 8.66 -6.40
C GLU A 70 3.30 7.27 -5.87
N TRP A 71 2.00 6.96 -5.88
CA TRP A 71 1.43 5.67 -5.52
C TRP A 71 0.60 5.14 -6.68
N ASP A 72 0.83 3.89 -7.09
CA ASP A 72 0.10 3.25 -8.20
C ASP A 72 -0.83 2.11 -7.77
N GLY A 73 -0.98 1.90 -6.45
CA GLY A 73 -1.73 0.79 -5.87
C GLY A 73 -0.86 -0.37 -5.35
N GLU A 74 0.43 -0.40 -5.70
CA GLU A 74 1.38 -1.42 -5.22
C GLU A 74 2.77 -0.83 -4.91
N LEU A 75 3.17 0.21 -5.62
CA LEU A 75 4.50 0.80 -5.56
C LEU A 75 4.46 2.26 -5.11
N VAL A 76 5.27 2.58 -4.09
CA VAL A 76 5.64 3.94 -3.72
C VAL A 76 6.92 4.33 -4.46
N LEU A 77 6.84 5.39 -5.27
CA LEU A 77 7.96 5.95 -6.04
C LEU A 77 8.25 7.38 -5.60
N ALA A 78 9.48 7.65 -5.16
CA ALA A 78 9.93 9.01 -4.87
C ALA A 78 11.32 9.30 -5.44
N ARG A 79 11.61 10.58 -5.66
CA ARG A 79 12.94 11.07 -6.04
C ARG A 79 13.38 12.10 -5.03
N VAL A 80 14.48 11.81 -4.33
CA VAL A 80 15.02 12.69 -3.29
C VAL A 80 16.46 13.07 -3.62
N ARG A 81 16.79 14.33 -3.32
CA ARG A 81 18.16 14.81 -3.35
C ARG A 81 18.66 14.91 -1.92
N LEU A 82 19.75 14.21 -1.62
CA LEU A 82 20.32 14.12 -0.28
C LEU A 82 21.61 14.93 -0.20
N ALA A 83 21.85 15.54 0.94
CA ALA A 83 23.15 16.14 1.24
C ALA A 83 24.20 15.04 1.48
N GLU A 84 25.45 15.43 1.67
CA GLU A 84 26.46 14.48 2.13
C GLU A 84 26.14 14.06 3.57
N GLY A 85 26.07 12.75 3.82
CA GLY A 85 25.83 12.21 5.14
C GLY A 85 25.13 10.85 5.12
N TRP A 86 24.89 10.32 6.32
CA TRP A 86 24.02 9.18 6.51
C TRP A 86 22.59 9.67 6.66
N HIS A 87 21.70 9.04 5.89
CA HIS A 87 20.28 9.36 5.87
C HIS A 87 19.46 8.11 6.18
N PHE A 88 18.30 8.31 6.81
CA PHE A 88 17.35 7.23 7.12
C PHE A 88 16.07 7.42 6.33
N LEU A 89 15.63 6.34 5.69
CA LEU A 89 14.36 6.26 4.99
C LEU A 89 13.36 5.50 5.87
N THR A 90 12.18 6.10 6.09
CA THR A 90 11.09 5.49 6.83
C THR A 90 9.85 5.48 5.95
N LEU A 91 9.13 4.36 5.91
CA LEU A 91 7.82 4.28 5.27
C LEU A 91 6.83 3.61 6.22
N VAL A 92 5.65 4.21 6.34
CA VAL A 92 4.53 3.72 7.16
C VAL A 92 3.27 3.72 6.30
N ALA A 93 2.43 2.69 6.48
CA ALA A 93 1.12 2.57 5.85
C ALA A 93 0.19 1.74 6.74
N ASN A 94 -1.12 1.92 6.57
CA ASN A 94 -2.18 1.13 7.19
C ASN A 94 -3.08 0.51 6.08
N ASP A 95 -3.79 -0.56 6.44
CA ASP A 95 -4.92 -1.13 5.69
C ASP A 95 -6.24 -0.33 5.87
#